data_AF-A0A0L1LN91-F1
#
_entry.id   AF-A0A0L1LN91-F1
#
_cell.length_a   1.000
_cell.length_b   1.000
_cell.length_c   1.000
_cell.angle_alpha   90.00
_cell.angle_beta   90.00
_cell.angle_gamma   90.00
#
_symmetry.space_group_name_H-M   'P 1'
#
loop_
_entity.id
_entity.type
_entity.pdbx_description
1 polymer ?
#
loop_
_entity_poly.entity_id
_entity_poly.type
_entity_poly.pdbx_seq_one_letter_code
_entity_poly.pdbx_strand_id
1 'polypeptide(L)'
;MQTERFPGQNKPLMVGLCLTGHETVVVVGLLLREYGPGNMGNGFLVGGALGLAAAGIGVWRAMRRPQSVTTFERAFAQTGDERDNAVFTRALAVMGPFSVLLTCAAVVAIGLGAPVEVALAVLLFTELLTGAVAFQVINRRS
;
A
#
# COMPACT_ATOMS: atom_id res chain seq x y z
N MET A 1 10.79 -8.59 28.83
CA MET A 1 10.26 -9.96 28.61
C MET A 1 8.73 -9.90 28.71
N GLN A 2 8.06 -9.66 27.58
CA GLN A 2 6.62 -9.81 27.40
C GLN A 2 6.41 -10.21 25.93
N THR A 3 6.42 -11.50 25.67
CA THR A 3 6.24 -12.07 24.33
C THR A 3 5.18 -13.16 24.38
N GLU A 4 3.96 -12.82 24.78
CA GLU A 4 2.79 -13.68 24.57
C GLU A 4 1.53 -12.83 24.36
N ARG A 5 1.20 -12.63 23.09
CA ARG A 5 -0.12 -12.32 22.48
C ARG A 5 0.19 -12.07 20.99
N PHE A 6 -0.13 -12.97 20.06
CA PHE A 6 -1.45 -13.13 19.44
C PHE A 6 -1.50 -14.44 18.63
N PRO A 7 -2.68 -15.10 18.51
CA PRO A 7 -3.50 -14.89 17.30
C PRO A 7 -5.04 -15.00 17.51
N GLY A 8 -5.52 -15.08 18.75
CA GLY A 8 -6.96 -15.28 19.04
C GLY A 8 -7.80 -14.00 19.05
N GLN A 9 -7.25 -12.90 19.58
CA GLN A 9 -8.03 -11.74 20.03
C GLN A 9 -8.18 -10.61 19.00
N ASN A 10 -7.41 -10.61 17.90
CA ASN A 10 -7.44 -9.55 16.88
C ASN A 10 -8.24 -9.88 15.62
N LYS A 11 -8.86 -11.06 15.54
CA LYS A 11 -9.74 -11.44 14.43
C LYS A 11 -10.85 -10.40 14.16
N PRO A 12 -11.58 -9.86 15.16
CA PRO A 12 -12.60 -8.87 14.89
C PRO A 12 -12.02 -7.56 14.35
N LEU A 13 -10.82 -7.16 14.80
CA LEU A 13 -10.16 -5.94 14.33
C LEU A 13 -9.72 -6.09 12.87
N MET A 14 -9.14 -7.23 12.51
CA MET A 14 -8.74 -7.52 11.13
C MET A 14 -9.93 -7.58 10.18
N VAL A 15 -11.03 -8.23 10.60
CA VAL A 15 -12.28 -8.26 9.84
C VAL A 15 -12.85 -6.85 9.68
N GLY A 16 -12.87 -6.05 10.76
CA GLY A 16 -13.28 -4.65 10.71
C GLY A 16 -12.46 -3.86 9.69
N LEU A 17 -11.14 -4.00 9.70
CA LEU A 17 -10.23 -3.28 8.79
C LEU A 17 -10.45 -3.68 7.32
N CYS A 18 -10.67 -4.97 7.05
CA CYS A 18 -11.02 -5.45 5.71
C CYS A 18 -12.37 -4.91 5.23
N LEU A 19 -13.38 -4.88 6.11
CA LEU A 19 -14.71 -4.35 5.78
C LEU A 19 -14.65 -2.84 5.52
N THR A 20 -14.00 -2.08 6.38
CA THR A 20 -13.83 -0.62 6.18
C THR A 20 -13.04 -0.34 4.89
N GLY A 21 -11.99 -1.10 4.60
CA GLY A 21 -11.25 -0.98 3.34
C GLY A 21 -12.12 -1.28 2.13
N HIS A 22 -12.92 -2.35 2.18
CA HIS A 22 -13.85 -2.71 1.11
C HIS A 22 -14.93 -1.64 0.89
N GLU A 23 -15.59 -1.19 1.96
CA GLU A 23 -16.60 -0.13 1.90
C GLU A 23 -16.03 1.16 1.34
N THR A 24 -14.82 1.54 1.75
CA THR A 24 -14.13 2.72 1.22
C THR A 24 -13.92 2.61 -0.29
N VAL A 25 -13.43 1.46 -0.78
CA VAL A 25 -13.22 1.23 -2.23
C VAL A 25 -14.55 1.29 -2.98
N VAL A 26 -15.61 0.71 -2.44
CA VAL A 26 -16.93 0.73 -3.09
C VAL A 26 -17.50 2.15 -3.14
N VAL A 27 -17.52 2.86 -2.01
CA VAL A 27 -18.08 4.22 -1.92
C VAL A 27 -17.31 5.17 -2.85
N VAL A 28 -15.98 5.20 -2.76
CA VAL A 28 -15.15 6.07 -3.60
C VAL A 28 -15.27 5.69 -5.07
N GLY A 29 -15.30 4.39 -5.40
CA GLY A 29 -15.45 3.93 -6.77
C GLY A 29 -16.81 4.28 -7.39
N LEU A 30 -17.89 4.21 -6.62
CA LEU A 30 -19.23 4.65 -7.06
C LEU A 30 -19.28 6.18 -7.25
N LEU A 31 -18.70 6.94 -6.32
CA LEU A 31 -18.59 8.40 -6.47
C LEU A 31 -17.79 8.79 -7.72
N LEU A 32 -16.67 8.10 -7.99
CA LEU A 32 -15.86 8.32 -9.19
C LEU A 32 -16.56 7.85 -10.47
N ARG A 33 -17.53 6.95 -10.38
CA ARG A 33 -18.34 6.53 -11.52
C ARG A 33 -19.43 7.55 -11.83
N GLU A 34 -19.99 8.18 -10.81
CA GLU A 34 -21.06 9.18 -10.96
C GLU A 34 -20.53 10.57 -11.30
N TYR A 35 -19.43 10.98 -10.65
CA TYR A 35 -18.89 12.35 -10.75
C TYR A 35 -17.52 12.43 -11.42
N GLY A 36 -16.85 11.30 -11.64
CA GLY A 36 -15.53 11.28 -12.24
C GLY A 36 -15.58 11.36 -13.77
N PRO A 37 -14.60 12.03 -14.40
CA PRO A 37 -14.51 12.07 -15.85
C PRO A 37 -14.14 10.69 -16.43
N GLY A 38 -14.75 10.34 -17.57
CA GLY A 38 -14.40 9.14 -18.32
C GLY A 38 -14.68 7.83 -17.58
N ASN A 39 -13.70 6.92 -17.56
CA ASN A 39 -13.84 5.57 -17.01
C ASN A 39 -13.14 5.39 -15.65
N MET A 40 -12.92 6.49 -14.91
CA MET A 40 -12.18 6.52 -13.64
C MET A 40 -12.78 5.60 -12.58
N GLY A 41 -14.10 5.60 -12.41
CA GLY A 41 -14.77 4.74 -11.44
C GLY A 41 -14.49 3.25 -11.66
N ASN A 42 -14.57 2.78 -12.91
CA ASN A 42 -14.27 1.38 -13.22
C ASN A 42 -12.79 1.06 -13.01
N GLY A 43 -11.89 1.95 -13.41
CA GLY A 43 -10.45 1.78 -13.17
C GLY A 43 -10.11 1.68 -11.68
N PHE A 44 -10.68 2.57 -10.87
CA PHE A 44 -10.51 2.57 -9.42
C PHE A 44 -11.09 1.31 -8.76
N LEU A 45 -12.30 0.88 -9.14
CA LEU A 45 -12.93 -0.32 -8.60
C LEU A 45 -12.12 -1.59 -8.91
N VAL A 46 -11.64 -1.73 -10.16
CA VAL A 46 -10.80 -2.88 -10.55
C VAL A 46 -9.47 -2.85 -9.81
N GLY A 47 -8.79 -1.71 -9.78
CA GLY A 47 -7.52 -1.55 -9.09
C GLY A 47 -7.64 -1.79 -7.58
N GLY A 48 -8.66 -1.22 -6.95
CA GLY A 48 -8.96 -1.39 -5.53
C GLY A 48 -9.32 -2.83 -5.18
N ALA A 49 -10.13 -3.51 -6.01
CA ALA A 49 -10.45 -4.92 -5.82
C ALA A 49 -9.21 -5.81 -5.93
N LEU A 50 -8.34 -5.58 -6.93
CA LEU A 50 -7.08 -6.29 -7.07
C LEU A 50 -6.14 -6.04 -5.88
N GLY A 51 -6.04 -4.80 -5.42
CA GLY A 51 -5.24 -4.43 -4.26
C GLY A 51 -5.72 -5.11 -2.97
N LEU A 52 -7.02 -5.11 -2.72
CA LEU A 52 -7.62 -5.80 -1.57
C LEU A 52 -7.41 -7.32 -1.65
N ALA A 53 -7.57 -7.92 -2.83
CA ALA A 53 -7.32 -9.34 -3.03
C ALA A 53 -5.85 -9.71 -2.78
N ALA A 54 -4.90 -8.93 -3.30
CA ALA A 54 -3.47 -9.15 -3.09
C ALA A 54 -3.10 -9.04 -1.60
N ALA A 55 -3.62 -8.02 -0.90
CA ALA A 55 -3.42 -7.85 0.53
C ALA A 55 -3.99 -9.04 1.33
N GLY A 56 -5.22 -9.48 1.00
CA GLY A 56 -5.86 -10.63 1.62
C GLY A 56 -5.08 -11.92 1.43
N ILE A 57 -4.57 -12.16 0.21
CA ILE A 57 -3.71 -13.32 -0.10
C ILE A 57 -2.40 -13.25 0.71
N GLY A 58 -1.76 -12.08 0.79
CA GLY A 58 -0.55 -11.87 1.58
C GLY A 58 -0.75 -12.19 3.05
N VAL A 59 -1.81 -11.65 3.66
CA VAL A 59 -2.17 -11.93 5.07
C VAL A 59 -2.50 -13.41 5.27
N TRP A 60 -3.30 -14.02 4.38
CA TRP A 60 -3.62 -15.44 4.44
C TRP A 60 -2.37 -16.33 4.35
N ARG A 61 -1.45 -16.01 3.44
CA ARG A 61 -0.17 -16.72 3.30
C ARG A 61 0.69 -16.57 4.55
N ALA A 62 0.79 -15.37 5.11
CA ALA A 62 1.53 -15.11 6.35
C ALA A 62 0.99 -15.93 7.52
N MET A 63 -0.34 -16.06 7.64
CA MET A 63 -0.97 -16.88 8.69
C MET A 63 -0.79 -18.40 8.46
N ARG A 64 -0.90 -18.87 7.21
CA ARG A 64 -0.88 -20.32 6.90
C ARG A 64 0.52 -20.90 6.73
N ARG A 65 1.47 -20.14 6.19
CA ARG A 65 2.81 -20.60 5.83
C ARG A 65 3.88 -19.54 6.14
N PRO A 66 4.10 -19.22 7.42
CA PRO A 66 5.03 -18.17 7.85
C PRO A 66 6.49 -18.41 7.41
N GLN A 67 6.87 -19.66 7.10
CA GLN A 67 8.22 -20.00 6.62
C GLN A 67 8.48 -19.65 5.14
N SER A 68 7.42 -19.36 4.37
CA SER A 68 7.49 -19.15 2.91
C SER A 68 7.16 -17.72 2.46
N VAL A 69 7.03 -16.80 3.43
CA VAL A 69 6.68 -15.40 3.17
C VAL A 69 7.94 -14.52 3.10
N THR A 70 7.85 -13.53 2.24
CA THR A 70 8.90 -12.54 2.02
C THR A 70 9.07 -11.62 3.23
N THR A 71 10.25 -11.00 3.37
CA THR A 71 10.54 -9.99 4.41
C THR A 71 9.48 -8.87 4.43
N PHE A 72 9.02 -8.44 3.27
CA PHE A 72 7.96 -7.44 3.16
C PHE A 72 6.64 -7.96 3.74
N GLU A 73 6.20 -9.16 3.35
CA GLU A 73 4.96 -9.75 3.86
C GLU A 73 4.99 -9.94 5.38
N ARG A 74 6.14 -10.32 5.94
CA ARG A 74 6.30 -10.46 7.40
C ARG A 74 6.27 -9.12 8.12
N ALA A 75 6.96 -8.10 7.62
CA ALA A 75 6.92 -6.75 8.20
C ALA A 75 5.51 -6.14 8.09
N PHE A 76 4.86 -6.29 6.93
CA PHE A 76 3.51 -5.80 6.70
C PHE A 76 2.48 -6.49 7.59
N ALA A 77 2.59 -7.81 7.77
CA ALA A 77 1.73 -8.58 8.67
C ALA A 77 2.10 -8.45 10.15
N GLN A 78 3.13 -7.64 10.50
CA GLN A 78 3.65 -7.46 11.85
C GLN A 78 4.10 -8.80 12.49
N THR A 79 4.57 -9.74 11.67
CA THR A 79 5.13 -11.04 12.08
C THR A 79 6.64 -11.13 11.82
N GLY A 80 7.26 -10.04 11.36
CA GLY A 80 8.71 -9.94 11.13
C GLY A 80 9.50 -9.81 12.42
N ASP A 81 10.79 -10.17 12.34
CA ASP A 81 11.74 -9.92 13.42
C ASP A 81 12.09 -8.42 13.52
N GLU A 82 12.91 -8.04 14.50
CA GLU A 82 13.33 -6.64 14.68
C GLU A 82 14.03 -6.07 13.44
N ARG A 83 14.72 -6.93 12.68
CA ARG A 83 15.41 -6.56 11.43
C ARG A 83 14.42 -6.23 10.33
N ASP A 84 13.43 -7.09 10.08
CA ASP A 84 12.39 -6.89 9.07
C ASP A 84 11.63 -5.57 9.33
N ASN A 85 11.27 -5.31 10.59
CA ASN A 85 10.60 -4.07 10.99
C ASN A 85 11.47 -2.83 10.82
N ALA A 86 12.77 -2.91 11.16
CA ALA A 86 13.71 -1.82 10.95
C ALA A 86 13.92 -1.50 9.46
N VAL A 87 14.02 -2.52 8.60
CA VAL A 87 14.13 -2.36 7.15
C VAL A 87 12.88 -1.67 6.59
N PHE A 88 11.70 -2.15 6.96
CA PHE A 88 10.43 -1.56 6.49
C PHE A 88 10.26 -0.12 6.98
N THR A 89 10.53 0.16 8.26
CA THR A 89 10.44 1.51 8.83
C THR A 89 11.38 2.47 8.13
N ARG A 90 12.63 2.07 7.86
CA ARG A 90 13.58 2.90 7.11
C ARG A 90 13.14 3.13 5.67
N ALA A 91 12.55 2.13 5.02
CA ALA A 91 12.03 2.28 3.66
C ALA A 91 10.86 3.29 3.62
N LEU A 92 9.92 3.20 4.57
CA LEU A 92 8.83 4.16 4.69
C LEU A 92 9.32 5.57 5.04
N ALA A 93 10.34 5.69 5.88
CA ALA A 93 10.95 6.97 6.22
C ALA A 93 11.62 7.65 5.01
N VAL A 94 12.08 6.89 4.01
CA VAL A 94 12.56 7.43 2.73
C VAL A 94 11.38 7.80 1.83
N MET A 95 10.35 6.94 1.75
CA MET A 95 9.19 7.18 0.90
C MET A 95 8.42 8.45 1.28
N GLY A 96 8.28 8.76 2.58
CA GLY A 96 7.51 9.90 3.07
C GLY A 96 7.97 11.27 2.53
N PRO A 97 9.24 11.66 2.69
CA PRO A 97 9.75 12.90 2.10
C PRO A 97 9.68 12.92 0.57
N PHE A 98 9.92 11.78 -0.08
CA PHE A 98 9.84 11.68 -1.54
C PHE A 98 8.41 11.85 -2.06
N SER A 99 7.39 11.32 -1.37
CA SER A 99 6.00 11.49 -1.81
C SER A 99 5.58 12.96 -1.80
N VAL A 100 6.03 13.74 -0.80
CA VAL A 100 5.80 15.19 -0.77
C VAL A 100 6.43 15.87 -1.99
N LEU A 101 7.70 15.57 -2.29
CA LEU A 101 8.41 16.17 -3.42
C LEU A 101 7.80 15.76 -4.77
N LEU A 102 7.44 14.49 -4.93
CA LEU A 102 6.81 13.96 -6.13
C LEU A 102 5.41 14.56 -6.32
N THR A 103 4.64 14.73 -5.25
CA THR A 103 3.33 15.39 -5.29
C THR A 103 3.48 16.86 -5.71
N CYS A 104 4.46 17.59 -5.14
CA CYS A 104 4.75 18.96 -5.58
C CYS A 104 5.13 19.02 -7.06
N ALA A 105 5.96 18.09 -7.54
CA ALA A 105 6.34 18.02 -8.95
C ALA A 105 5.12 17.74 -9.85
N ALA A 106 4.22 16.85 -9.44
CA ALA A 106 2.98 16.56 -10.17
C ALA A 106 2.06 17.79 -10.24
N VAL A 107 1.90 18.54 -9.14
CA VAL A 107 1.13 19.79 -9.11
C VAL A 107 1.71 20.83 -10.08
N VAL A 108 3.04 21.00 -10.08
CA VAL A 108 3.71 21.91 -11.01
C VAL A 108 3.50 21.47 -12.46
N ALA A 109 3.65 20.18 -12.76
CA ALA A 109 3.44 19.65 -14.10
C ALA A 109 2.00 19.91 -14.60
N ILE A 110 0.99 19.70 -13.74
CA ILE A 110 -0.41 20.01 -14.06
C ILE A 110 -0.58 21.51 -14.30
N GLY A 111 0.02 22.36 -13.47
CA GLY A 111 -0.03 23.82 -13.63
C GLY A 111 0.60 24.32 -14.93
N LEU A 112 1.57 23.58 -15.49
CA LEU A 112 2.20 23.85 -16.78
C LEU A 112 1.42 23.28 -17.98
N GLY A 113 0.24 22.69 -17.76
CA GLY A 113 -0.63 22.18 -18.81
C GLY A 113 -0.45 20.68 -19.12
N ALA A 114 0.23 19.92 -18.26
CA ALA A 114 0.26 18.47 -18.41
C ALA A 114 -1.15 17.87 -18.18
N PRO A 115 -1.54 16.82 -18.93
CA PRO A 115 -2.79 16.11 -18.68
C PRO A 115 -2.82 15.54 -17.25
N VAL A 116 -3.90 15.80 -16.51
CA VAL A 116 -4.03 15.44 -15.09
C VAL A 116 -3.94 13.92 -14.92
N GLU A 117 -4.57 13.16 -15.80
CA GLU A 117 -4.59 11.70 -15.76
C GLU A 117 -3.18 11.13 -15.90
N VAL A 118 -2.37 11.70 -16.80
CA VAL A 118 -0.98 11.29 -17.02
C VAL A 118 -0.12 11.67 -15.81
N ALA A 119 -0.28 12.89 -15.28
CA ALA A 119 0.48 13.35 -14.13
C ALA A 119 0.22 12.48 -12.89
N LEU A 120 -1.05 12.14 -12.62
CA LEU A 120 -1.43 11.28 -11.51
C LEU A 120 -0.97 9.82 -11.71
N ALA A 121 -1.06 9.29 -12.93
CA ALA A 121 -0.54 7.96 -13.23
C ALA A 121 0.97 7.89 -13.01
N VAL A 122 1.73 8.86 -13.52
CA VAL A 122 3.19 8.93 -13.34
C VAL A 122 3.55 9.09 -11.86
N LEU A 123 2.83 9.95 -11.12
CA LEU A 123 3.01 10.11 -9.68
C LEU A 123 2.84 8.77 -8.95
N LEU A 124 1.72 8.08 -9.17
CA LEU A 124 1.42 6.80 -8.54
C LEU A 124 2.52 5.76 -8.81
N PHE A 125 2.89 5.56 -10.08
CA PHE A 125 3.90 4.57 -10.43
C PHE A 125 5.28 4.95 -9.88
N THR A 126 5.60 6.23 -9.85
CA THR A 126 6.88 6.70 -9.31
C THR A 126 6.94 6.50 -7.80
N GLU A 127 5.87 6.80 -7.05
CA GLU A 127 5.79 6.52 -5.61
C GLU A 127 5.95 5.03 -5.30
N LEU A 128 5.25 4.17 -6.05
CA LEU A 128 5.37 2.72 -5.91
C LEU A 128 6.80 2.24 -6.18
N LEU A 129 7.43 2.73 -7.26
CA LEU A 129 8.80 2.40 -7.60
C LEU A 129 9.79 2.92 -6.56
N THR A 130 9.62 4.14 -6.07
CA THR A 130 10.47 4.71 -5.01
C THR A 130 10.39 3.87 -3.75
N GLY A 131 9.19 3.48 -3.31
CA GLY A 131 9.02 2.58 -2.17
C GLY A 131 9.69 1.22 -2.37
N ALA A 132 9.48 0.59 -3.54
CA ALA A 132 10.07 -0.70 -3.87
C ALA A 132 11.61 -0.64 -3.94
N VAL A 133 12.17 0.39 -4.57
CA VAL A 133 13.62 0.60 -4.68
C VAL A 133 14.21 0.90 -3.31
N ALA A 134 13.60 1.78 -2.51
CA ALA A 134 14.07 2.09 -1.17
C ALA A 134 14.12 0.83 -0.30
N PHE A 135 13.04 0.04 -0.30
CA PHE A 135 12.99 -1.24 0.41
C PHE A 135 14.09 -2.19 -0.06
N GLN A 136 14.23 -2.39 -1.37
CA GLN A 136 15.21 -3.32 -1.92
C GLN A 136 16.66 -2.90 -1.63
N VAL A 137 16.97 -1.60 -1.72
CA VAL A 137 18.29 -1.07 -1.42
C VAL A 137 18.64 -1.25 0.06
N ILE A 138 17.70 -0.94 0.96
CA ILE A 138 17.92 -1.07 2.41
C ILE A 138 18.03 -2.55 2.81
N ASN A 139 17.19 -3.41 2.25
CA ASN A 139 17.21 -4.85 2.51
C ASN A 139 18.53 -5.50 2.07
N ARG A 140 19.13 -5.05 0.95
CA ARG A 140 20.44 -5.54 0.49
C ARG A 140 21.62 -5.07 1.33
N ARG A 141 21.47 -3.98 2.11
CA ARG A 141 22.53 -3.37 2.91
C ARG A 141 22.48 -3.74 4.40
N SER A 142 21.35 -4.31 4.84
CA SER A 142 21.11 -4.73 6.24
C SER A 142 21.34 -6.22 6.39
#